data_AF-A0A1F4V5B5-F1
#
_entry.id   AF-A0A1F4V5B5-F1
#
_cell.length_a   1.000
_cell.length_b   1.000
_cell.length_c   1.000
_cell.angle_alpha   90.00
_cell.angle_beta   90.00
_cell.angle_gamma   90.00
#
_symmetry.space_group_name_H-M   'P 1'
#
loop_
_entity.id
_entity.type
_entity.pdbx_description
1 polymer ?
#
loop_
_entity_poly.entity_id
_entity_poly.type
_entity_poly.pdbx_seq_one_letter_code
_entity_poly.pdbx_strand_id
1 'polypeptide(L)'
;MSRSPRKRGGRKDPYLSAADGQFLGVLVPKRDHPESIFNEYGIYGSHLSEFSIFNETGIYGSENSMYSPFNELTVIPPKILCAGKEIGSLTKNDHIEKAVDPDELFKVLQKTKKVNWKKIFGKLLD
;
A
#
# COMPACT_ATOMS: atom_id res chain seq x y z
N MET A 1 10.99 24.92 -10.90
CA MET A 1 10.42 23.99 -11.90
C MET A 1 9.92 22.73 -11.20
N SER A 2 8.64 22.39 -11.33
CA SER A 2 8.17 21.16 -12.02
C SER A 2 7.80 20.06 -11.01
N ARG A 3 6.55 19.62 -10.83
CA ARG A 3 5.29 19.75 -11.59
C ARG A 3 4.13 19.77 -10.59
N SER A 4 3.11 20.60 -10.84
CA SER A 4 1.79 20.40 -10.24
C SER A 4 1.35 18.94 -10.45
N PRO A 5 0.74 18.27 -9.46
CA PRO A 5 0.18 16.95 -9.68
C PRO A 5 -0.81 17.08 -10.85
N ARG A 6 -0.49 16.44 -11.97
CA ARG A 6 -1.39 16.30 -13.12
C ARG A 6 -2.77 16.00 -12.56
N LYS A 7 -3.80 16.71 -13.04
CA LYS A 7 -5.20 16.29 -12.92
C LYS A 7 -5.26 14.85 -13.40
N ARG A 8 -5.12 13.90 -12.48
CA ARG A 8 -5.03 12.48 -12.77
C ARG A 8 -6.45 12.04 -13.04
N GLY A 9 -6.78 11.70 -14.29
CA GLY A 9 -7.78 10.66 -14.51
C GLY A 9 -7.44 9.53 -13.54
N GLY A 10 -8.34 9.24 -12.60
CA GLY A 10 -8.01 8.52 -11.37
C GLY A 10 -7.20 7.26 -11.67
N ARG A 11 -6.13 7.01 -10.90
CA ARG A 11 -5.42 5.72 -10.95
C ARG A 11 -6.47 4.62 -10.80
N LYS A 12 -6.56 3.75 -11.82
CA LYS A 12 -7.52 2.63 -11.83
C LYS A 12 -7.08 1.52 -10.90
N ASP A 13 -5.77 1.33 -10.75
CA ASP A 13 -5.21 0.38 -9.80
C ASP A 13 -5.14 0.99 -8.39
N PRO A 14 -5.51 0.21 -7.36
CA PRO A 14 -5.31 0.57 -5.98
C PRO A 14 -3.86 0.88 -5.64
N TYR A 15 -3.70 1.81 -4.72
CA TYR A 15 -2.40 2.25 -4.28
C TYR A 15 -2.41 2.64 -2.80
N LEU A 16 -1.22 2.76 -2.24
CA LEU A 16 -1.01 3.12 -0.85
C LEU A 16 -0.70 4.60 -0.72
N SER A 17 -1.31 5.22 0.29
CA SER A 17 -0.99 6.57 0.75
C SER A 17 -0.78 6.53 2.27
N ALA A 18 0.37 6.98 2.75
CA ALA A 18 0.58 7.23 4.17
C ALA A 18 -0.36 8.34 4.68
N ALA A 19 -0.49 8.44 6.00
CA ALA A 19 -1.36 9.41 6.65
C ALA A 19 -0.91 10.87 6.46
N ASP A 20 0.37 11.11 6.17
CA ASP A 20 0.91 12.42 5.78
C ASP A 20 0.69 12.76 4.28
N GLY A 21 0.05 11.86 3.53
CA GLY A 21 -0.20 12.00 2.10
C GLY A 21 0.94 11.49 1.21
N GLN A 22 2.01 10.90 1.77
CA GLN A 22 3.06 10.28 0.96
C GLN A 22 2.50 9.11 0.16
N PHE A 23 2.80 9.09 -1.14
CA PHE A 23 2.49 7.96 -2.00
C PHE A 23 3.49 6.82 -1.76
N LEU A 24 2.99 5.61 -1.50
CA LEU A 24 3.81 4.45 -1.13
C LEU A 24 3.79 3.31 -2.18
N GLY A 25 3.29 3.58 -3.38
CA GLY A 25 3.28 2.63 -4.49
C GLY A 25 1.91 2.03 -4.83
N VAL A 26 1.84 1.38 -5.99
CA VAL A 26 0.63 0.70 -6.48
C VAL A 26 0.63 -0.77 -6.07
N LEU A 27 -0.55 -1.31 -5.78
CA LEU A 27 -0.75 -2.71 -5.39
C LEU A 27 -0.81 -3.66 -6.60
N VAL A 28 -0.08 -3.38 -7.67
CA VAL A 28 -0.07 -4.22 -8.87
C VAL A 28 0.98 -5.32 -8.69
N PRO A 29 0.65 -6.62 -8.77
CA PRO A 29 1.61 -7.73 -8.58
C PRO A 29 2.53 -7.93 -9.79
N LYS A 30 3.27 -6.88 -10.16
CA LYS A 30 4.19 -6.83 -11.28
C LYS A 30 5.53 -6.29 -10.79
N ARG A 31 6.59 -7.08 -10.97
CA ARG A 31 7.95 -6.73 -10.56
C ARG A 31 8.63 -5.72 -11.50
N ASP A 32 8.16 -5.63 -12.74
CA ASP A 32 8.63 -4.73 -13.79
C ASP A 32 7.92 -3.36 -13.78
N HIS A 33 6.83 -3.21 -13.01
CA HIS A 33 6.11 -1.95 -12.93
C HIS A 33 6.86 -0.95 -12.03
N PRO A 34 7.19 0.27 -12.50
CA PRO A 34 8.07 1.19 -11.78
C PRO A 34 7.48 1.71 -10.47
N GLU A 35 6.15 1.83 -10.38
CA GLU A 35 5.49 2.28 -9.15
C GLU A 35 5.02 1.13 -8.24
N SER A 36 5.27 -0.14 -8.62
CA SER A 36 4.73 -1.29 -7.88
C SER A 36 5.48 -1.52 -6.58
N ILE A 37 4.73 -1.83 -5.51
CA ILE A 37 5.34 -2.27 -4.25
C ILE A 37 6.06 -3.61 -4.38
N PHE A 38 5.78 -4.38 -5.43
CA PHE A 38 6.45 -5.67 -5.70
C PHE A 38 7.69 -5.52 -6.59
N ASN A 39 8.05 -4.29 -6.99
CA ASN A 39 9.32 -4.04 -7.68
C ASN A 39 10.42 -3.81 -6.64
N GLU A 40 11.14 -4.88 -6.29
CA GLU A 40 12.23 -4.90 -5.30
C GLU A 40 13.42 -3.99 -5.68
N TYR A 41 13.52 -3.59 -6.94
CA TYR A 41 14.52 -2.63 -7.44
C TYR A 41 13.95 -1.22 -7.60
N GLY A 42 12.65 -1.03 -7.36
CA GLY A 42 11.95 0.24 -7.50
C GLY A 42 11.86 1.03 -6.19
N ILE A 43 11.46 2.29 -6.31
CA ILE A 43 11.36 3.23 -5.18
C ILE A 43 10.36 2.75 -4.12
N TYR A 44 9.29 2.05 -4.51
CA TYR A 44 8.21 1.69 -3.59
C TYR A 44 8.22 0.23 -3.13
N GLY A 45 9.10 -0.59 -3.71
CA GLY A 45 9.22 -2.01 -3.35
C GLY A 45 10.59 -2.41 -2.80
N SER A 46 11.61 -1.57 -2.98
CA SER A 46 12.95 -1.86 -2.45
C SER A 46 13.01 -1.68 -0.93
N HIS A 47 13.61 -2.64 -0.24
CA HIS A 47 13.91 -2.55 1.20
C HIS A 47 14.92 -1.44 1.54
N LEU A 48 15.65 -0.93 0.55
CA LEU A 48 16.62 0.16 0.73
C LEU A 48 16.01 1.55 0.54
N SER A 49 14.77 1.65 0.04
CA SER A 49 14.16 2.96 -0.24
C SER A 49 13.46 3.54 0.98
N GLU A 50 13.61 4.85 1.20
CA GLU A 50 12.89 5.58 2.24
C GLU A 50 11.37 5.66 2.03
N PHE A 51 10.88 5.41 0.81
CA PHE A 51 9.45 5.45 0.45
C PHE A 51 8.77 4.08 0.42
N SER A 52 9.51 3.02 0.74
CA SER A 52 9.02 1.65 0.69
C SER A 52 8.48 1.22 2.04
N ILE A 53 7.34 0.54 2.03
CA ILE A 53 6.84 -0.14 3.23
C ILE A 53 7.70 -1.35 3.61
N PHE A 54 8.58 -1.83 2.72
CA PHE A 54 9.48 -2.94 3.00
C PHE A 54 10.84 -2.50 3.55
N ASN A 55 11.03 -1.19 3.80
CA ASN A 55 12.20 -0.71 4.52
C ASN A 55 11.93 -0.74 6.03
N GLU A 56 12.39 -1.80 6.68
CA GLU A 56 12.21 -2.07 8.13
C GLU A 56 12.84 -1.02 9.05
N THR A 57 13.77 -0.21 8.53
CA THR A 57 14.38 0.91 9.26
C THR A 57 13.76 2.26 8.91
N GLY A 58 12.91 2.30 7.88
CA GLY A 58 12.30 3.50 7.35
C GLY A 58 10.98 3.86 8.01
N ILE A 59 10.55 5.11 7.82
CA ILE A 59 9.32 5.64 8.43
C ILE A 59 8.05 4.93 7.96
N TYR A 60 8.02 4.29 6.79
CA TYR A 60 6.83 3.61 6.26
C TYR A 60 6.86 2.08 6.41
N GLY A 61 7.98 1.50 6.83
CA GLY A 61 8.14 0.05 6.94
C GLY A 61 8.53 -0.44 8.33
N SER A 62 9.11 0.41 9.17
CA SER A 62 9.49 0.02 10.53
C SER A 62 8.30 -0.31 11.41
N GLU A 63 8.35 -1.43 12.13
CA GLU A 63 7.33 -1.85 13.11
C GLU A 63 7.13 -0.84 14.25
N ASN A 64 8.09 0.07 14.47
CA ASN A 64 8.00 1.10 15.50
C ASN A 64 7.39 2.41 14.97
N SER A 65 7.16 2.55 13.67
CA SER A 65 6.66 3.80 13.09
C SER A 65 5.13 3.84 13.06
N MET A 66 4.54 4.97 13.43
CA MET A 66 3.10 5.20 13.31
C MET A 66 2.61 5.18 11.86
N TYR A 67 3.47 5.40 10.86
CA TYR A 67 3.06 5.33 9.44
C TYR A 67 3.20 3.93 8.83
N SER A 68 3.74 2.97 9.57
CA SER A 68 3.97 1.63 9.05
C SER A 68 2.71 0.77 9.12
N PRO A 69 2.43 -0.02 8.07
CA PRO A 69 1.38 -1.02 8.14
C PRO A 69 1.74 -2.19 9.08
N PHE A 70 3.02 -2.33 9.45
CA PHE A 70 3.52 -3.41 10.30
C PHE A 70 3.57 -3.06 11.79
N ASN A 71 3.30 -1.80 12.15
CA ASN A 71 3.15 -1.42 13.55
C ASN A 71 1.77 -1.83 14.06
N GLU A 72 1.70 -2.81 14.96
CA GLU A 72 0.46 -3.31 15.57
C GLU A 72 -0.27 -2.25 16.43
N LEU A 73 0.42 -1.18 16.81
CA LEU A 73 -0.12 -0.10 17.64
C LEU A 73 -0.38 1.19 16.86
N THR A 74 -0.19 1.19 15.53
CA THR A 74 -0.50 2.38 14.73
C THR A 74 -1.98 2.74 14.86
N VAL A 75 -2.28 4.04 14.87
CA VAL A 75 -3.64 4.59 14.72
C VAL A 75 -3.80 5.39 13.43
N ILE A 76 -2.74 5.48 12.61
CA ILE A 76 -2.70 6.21 11.34
C ILE A 76 -1.99 5.42 10.23
N PRO A 77 -2.42 4.18 9.94
CA PRO A 77 -1.78 3.33 8.95
C PRO A 77 -1.91 3.89 7.52
N PRO A 78 -1.16 3.33 6.57
CA PRO A 78 -1.37 3.60 5.16
C PRO A 78 -2.79 3.25 4.71
N LYS A 79 -3.39 4.18 3.97
CA LYS A 79 -4.69 4.00 3.32
C LYS A 79 -4.53 3.31 1.98
N ILE A 80 -5.46 2.40 1.70
CA ILE A 80 -5.64 1.81 0.37
C ILE A 80 -6.65 2.66 -0.39
N LEU A 81 -6.20 3.29 -1.47
CA LEU A 81 -7.01 4.18 -2.29
C LEU A 81 -7.22 3.57 -3.69
N CYS A 82 -8.44 3.63 -4.21
CA CYS A 82 -8.77 3.25 -5.58
C CYS A 82 -9.60 4.36 -6.23
N ALA A 83 -9.15 4.88 -7.38
CA ALA A 83 -9.76 6.04 -8.04
C ALA A 83 -9.98 7.24 -7.08
N GLY A 84 -9.08 7.42 -6.10
CA GLY A 84 -9.15 8.49 -5.10
C GLY A 84 -10.11 8.24 -3.93
N LYS A 85 -10.80 7.10 -3.88
CA LYS A 85 -11.64 6.68 -2.76
C LYS A 85 -10.90 5.71 -1.86
N GLU A 86 -11.04 5.88 -0.56
CA GLU A 86 -10.54 4.93 0.44
C GLU A 86 -11.38 3.66 0.42
N ILE A 87 -10.69 2.52 0.33
CA ILE A 87 -11.31 1.20 0.29
C ILE A 87 -10.81 0.27 1.41
N GLY A 88 -9.85 0.73 2.22
CA GLY A 88 -9.35 0.00 3.39
C GLY A 88 -8.09 0.65 3.97
N SER A 89 -7.65 0.13 5.11
CA SER A 89 -6.44 0.54 5.82
C SER A 89 -5.47 -0.63 5.83
N LEU A 90 -4.27 -0.49 5.26
CA LEU A 90 -3.27 -1.55 5.29
C LEU A 90 -2.59 -1.56 6.67
N THR A 91 -2.89 -2.53 7.52
CA THR A 91 -2.40 -2.52 8.90
C THR A 91 -2.46 -3.89 9.57
N LYS A 92 -1.49 -4.15 10.46
CA LYS A 92 -1.51 -5.23 11.45
C LYS A 92 -2.40 -4.94 12.66
N ASN A 93 -2.79 -3.69 12.89
CA ASN A 93 -3.72 -3.32 13.95
C ASN A 93 -5.17 -3.62 13.52
N ASP A 94 -5.70 -4.76 13.95
CA ASP A 94 -7.06 -5.22 13.60
C ASP A 94 -8.20 -4.40 14.24
N HIS A 95 -7.88 -3.51 15.18
CA HIS A 95 -8.85 -2.58 15.78
C HIS A 95 -9.18 -1.38 14.88
N ILE A 96 -8.47 -1.21 13.76
CA ILE A 96 -8.72 -0.15 12.79
C ILE A 96 -9.87 -0.53 11.86
N GLU A 97 -10.78 0.40 11.62
CA GLU A 97 -11.89 0.18 10.68
C GLU A 97 -11.37 -0.16 9.28
N LYS A 98 -11.95 -1.20 8.67
CA LYS A 98 -11.54 -1.73 7.37
C LYS A 98 -10.04 -2.09 7.30
N ALA A 99 -9.50 -2.62 8.40
CA ALA A 99 -8.15 -3.16 8.44
C ALA A 99 -8.00 -4.28 7.40
N VAL A 100 -6.91 -4.20 6.65
CA VAL A 100 -6.46 -5.21 5.70
C VAL A 100 -5.08 -5.65 6.14
N ASP A 101 -4.97 -6.89 6.61
CA ASP A 101 -3.69 -7.47 7.02
C ASP A 101 -2.70 -7.47 5.83
N PRO A 102 -1.48 -6.91 6.00
CA PRO A 102 -0.51 -6.82 4.92
C PRO A 102 -0.11 -8.18 4.34
N ASP A 103 0.09 -9.20 5.20
CA ASP A 103 0.56 -10.51 4.77
C ASP A 103 -0.50 -11.24 3.96
N GLU A 104 -1.76 -11.19 4.41
CA GLU A 104 -2.87 -11.79 3.67
C GLU A 104 -3.10 -11.08 2.33
N LEU A 105 -3.01 -9.75 2.28
CA LEU A 105 -3.10 -9.01 1.02
C LEU A 105 -1.99 -9.42 0.05
N PHE A 106 -0.73 -9.44 0.49
CA PHE A 106 0.41 -9.76 -0.39
C PHE A 106 0.35 -11.20 -0.89
N LYS A 107 -0.02 -12.14 -0.01
CA LYS A 107 -0.25 -13.55 -0.36
C LYS A 107 -1.34 -13.72 -1.41
N VAL A 108 -2.44 -12.97 -1.33
CA VAL A 108 -3.50 -12.99 -2.35
C VAL A 108 -3.01 -12.40 -3.67
N LEU A 109 -2.31 -11.27 -3.63
CA LEU A 109 -1.82 -10.58 -4.83
C LEU A 109 -0.78 -11.39 -5.59
N GLN A 110 0.15 -12.04 -4.90
CA GLN A 110 1.19 -12.87 -5.53
C GLN A 110 0.64 -14.16 -6.16
N LYS A 111 -0.48 -14.69 -5.65
CA LYS A 111 -1.11 -15.91 -6.18
C LYS A 111 -2.05 -15.66 -7.37
N THR A 112 -2.44 -14.41 -7.59
CA THR A 112 -3.53 -14.08 -8.52
C THR A 112 -3.01 -13.80 -9.93
N LYS A 113 -3.36 -14.65 -10.91
CA LYS A 113 -3.03 -14.43 -12.34
C LYS A 113 -3.78 -13.25 -12.98
N LYS A 114 -4.97 -12.91 -12.47
CA LYS A 114 -5.79 -11.78 -12.94
C LYS A 114 -6.47 -11.10 -11.75
N VAL A 115 -6.07 -9.87 -11.47
CA VAL A 115 -6.52 -9.14 -10.29
C VAL A 115 -7.99 -8.70 -10.46
N ASN A 116 -8.81 -8.99 -9.46
CA ASN A 116 -10.18 -8.49 -9.35
C ASN A 116 -10.35 -7.81 -7.98
N TRP A 117 -10.28 -6.48 -7.98
CA TRP A 117 -10.28 -5.69 -6.76
C TRP A 117 -11.57 -5.81 -5.94
N LYS A 118 -12.73 -5.87 -6.59
CA LYS A 118 -14.01 -6.06 -5.90
C LYS A 118 -14.06 -7.39 -5.15
N LYS A 119 -13.54 -8.45 -5.76
CA LYS A 119 -13.49 -9.79 -5.13
C LYS A 119 -12.49 -9.86 -4.00
N ILE A 120 -11.31 -9.28 -4.18
CA ILE A 120 -10.24 -9.29 -3.18
C ILE A 120 -10.68 -8.54 -1.93
N PHE A 121 -11.13 -7.29 -2.09
CA PHE A 121 -11.53 -6.48 -0.93
C PHE A 121 -12.86 -6.89 -0.32
N GLY A 122 -13.78 -7.51 -1.07
CA GLY A 122 -14.93 -8.18 -0.45
C GLY A 122 -14.46 -9.24 0.55
N LYS A 123 -13.62 -10.19 0.11
CA LYS A 123 -13.13 -11.26 0.97
C LYS A 123 -12.29 -10.78 2.16
N LEU A 124 -11.50 -9.71 1.99
CA LEU A 124 -10.59 -9.22 3.05
C LEU A 124 -11.29 -8.32 4.08
N LEU A 125 -12.51 -7.86 3.79
CA LEU A 125 -13.26 -6.94 4.66
C LEU A 125 -14.58 -7.56 5.17
N ASP A 126 -14.86 -8.82 4.83
CA ASP A 126 -15.97 -9.63 5.34
C ASP A 126 -15.55 -10.36 6.62
#